data_AF-M6C2G7-F1
#
_entry.id   AF-M6C2G7-F1
#
_cell.length_a   1.000
_cell.length_b   1.000
_cell.length_c   1.000
_cell.angle_alpha   90.00
_cell.angle_beta   90.00
_cell.angle_gamma   90.00
#
_symmetry.space_group_name_H-M   'P 1'
#
loop_
_entity.id
_entity.type
_entity.pdbx_description
1 polymer ?
#
loop_
_entity_poly.entity_id
_entity_poly.type
_entity_poly.pdbx_seq_one_letter_code
_entity_poly.pdbx_strand_id
1 'polypeptide(L)' 'MRARHLPFPIDEKARRFWLSCYRKALDDWEADVSIKEILWSFFKDFSAWMVNLESKTEEEDGIQK' A
#
# COMPACT_ATOMS: atom_id res chain seq x y z
N MET A 1 4.75 2.00 -14.06
CA MET A 1 4.66 0.88 -13.10
C MET A 1 3.27 0.28 -12.96
N ARG A 2 2.18 1.07 -12.98
CA ARG A 2 0.80 0.56 -12.91
C ARG A 2 0.49 -0.58 -13.88
N ALA A 3 0.79 -0.42 -15.16
CA ALA A 3 0.54 -1.45 -16.18
C ALA A 3 1.15 -2.83 -15.84
N ARG A 4 2.32 -2.84 -15.19
CA ARG A 4 2.99 -4.07 -14.74
C ARG A 4 2.36 -4.69 -13.49
N HIS A 5 1.58 -3.91 -12.74
CA HIS A 5 0.86 -4.36 -11.54
C HIS A 5 -0.59 -4.78 -11.82
N LEU A 6 -1.16 -4.46 -12.99
CA LEU A 6 -2.52 -4.87 -13.38
C LEU A 6 -2.79 -6.39 -13.29
N PRO A 7 -1.83 -7.28 -13.56
CA PRO A 7 -2.06 -8.72 -13.40
C PRO A 7 -2.24 -9.19 -11.94
N PHE A 8 -1.94 -8.34 -10.95
CA PHE A 8 -2.02 -8.69 -9.53
C PHE A 8 -3.16 -7.90 -8.88
N PRO A 9 -4.10 -8.55 -8.17
CA PRO A 9 -5.16 -7.86 -7.45
C PRO A 9 -4.56 -7.08 -6.28
N ILE A 10 -4.73 -5.76 -6.28
CA ILE A 10 -4.24 -4.86 -5.25
C ILE A 10 -5.41 -3.98 -4.80
N ASP A 11 -5.94 -4.28 -3.62
CA ASP A 11 -6.89 -3.42 -2.92
C ASP A 11 -6.16 -2.44 -1.98
N GLU A 12 -6.92 -1.58 -1.33
CA GLU A 12 -6.37 -0.60 -0.41
C GLU A 12 -5.74 -1.27 0.84
N LYS A 13 -6.24 -2.44 1.25
CA LYS A 13 -5.68 -3.21 2.37
C LYS A 13 -4.28 -3.72 2.03
N ALA A 14 -4.10 -4.30 0.85
CA ALA A 14 -2.81 -4.77 0.34
C ALA A 14 -1.81 -3.62 0.22
N ARG A 15 -2.24 -2.45 -0.28
CA ARG A 15 -1.42 -1.23 -0.31
C ARG A 15 -0.95 -0.83 1.09
N ARG A 16 -1.84 -0.78 2.09
CA ARG A 16 -1.47 -0.44 3.47
C ARG A 16 -0.49 -1.44 4.08
N PHE A 17 -0.66 -2.74 3.83
CA PHE A 17 0.30 -3.76 4.26
C PHE A 17 1.67 -3.55 3.62
N TRP A 18 1.72 -3.32 2.31
CA TRP A 18 2.97 -3.04 1.60
C TRP A 18 3.68 -1.79 2.16
N LEU A 19 2.94 -0.71 2.44
CA LEU A 19 3.47 0.50 3.08
C LEU A 19 4.00 0.22 4.49
N SER A 20 3.32 -0.63 5.27
CA SER A 20 3.79 -1.00 6.62
C SER A 20 5.12 -1.76 6.60
N CYS A 21 5.33 -2.61 5.59
CA CYS A 21 6.60 -3.30 5.38
C CYS A 21 7.70 -2.30 5.02
N TYR A 22 7.43 -1.35 4.13
CA TYR A 22 8.38 -0.30 3.79
C TYR A 22 8.70 0.61 4.98
N ARG A 23 7.73 0.92 5.84
CA ARG A 23 8.00 1.74 7.03
C ARG A 23 9.03 1.07 7.94
N LYS A 24 8.85 -0.23 8.22
CA LYS A 24 9.82 -1.02 9.00
C LYS A 24 11.20 -1.02 8.34
N ALA A 25 11.26 -1.26 7.04
CA ALA A 25 12.52 -1.25 6.30
C ALA A 25 13.21 0.12 6.31
N LEU A 26 12.46 1.22 6.26
CA LEU A 26 13.01 2.58 6.39
C LEU A 26 13.51 2.85 7.80
N ASP A 27 12.82 2.36 8.83
CA ASP A 27 13.25 2.51 10.22
C ASP A 27 14.60 1.78 10.44
N ASP A 28 14.77 0.58 9.89
CA ASP A 28 15.99 -0.24 9.98
C ASP A 28 17.17 0.26 9.12
N TRP A 29 16.90 1.05 8.08
CA TRP A 29 17.93 1.52 7.16
C TRP A 29 18.78 2.65 7.78
N GLU A 30 20.11 2.51 7.79
CA GLU A 30 21.00 3.60 8.22
C GLU A 30 21.08 4.71 7.18
N ALA A 31 20.24 5.73 7.34
CA ALA A 31 20.19 6.93 6.52
C ALA A 31 19.67 8.12 7.33
N ASP A 32 19.89 9.34 6.83
CA ASP A 32 19.35 10.54 7.46
C ASP A 32 17.80 10.54 7.45
N VAL A 33 17.22 11.05 8.53
CA VAL A 33 15.75 11.07 8.72
C VAL A 33 15.07 11.85 7.60
N SER A 34 15.67 12.94 7.11
CA SER A 34 15.08 13.73 6.03
C SER A 34 14.93 12.92 4.73
N ILE A 35 15.92 12.09 4.41
CA ILE A 35 15.91 11.22 3.23
C ILE A 35 14.85 10.13 3.37
N LYS A 36 14.73 9.52 4.55
CA LYS A 36 13.69 8.51 4.84
C LYS A 36 12.29 9.09 4.64
N GLU A 37 12.05 10.32 5.10
CA GLU A 37 10.74 10.97 4.98
C GLU A 37 10.42 11.40 3.54
N ILE A 38 11.42 11.85 2.75
CA ILE A 38 11.24 12.09 1.31
C ILE A 38 10.77 10.80 0.61
N LEU A 39 11.45 9.69 0.87
CA LEU A 39 11.12 8.41 0.26
C LEU A 39 9.77 7.86 0.76
N TRP A 40 9.45 8.08 2.03
CA TRP A 40 8.14 7.74 2.60
C TRP A 40 7.00 8.50 1.91
N SER A 41 7.16 9.81 1.70
CA SER A 41 6.17 10.60 0.96
C SER A 41 5.98 10.07 -0.46
N PHE A 42 7.08 9.79 -1.16
CA PHE A 42 7.03 9.18 -2.49
C PHE A 42 6.26 7.86 -2.48
N PHE A 43 6.55 6.93 -1.56
CA PHE A 43 5.86 5.64 -1.51
C PHE A 43 4.36 5.77 -1.25
N LYS A 44 3.94 6.67 -0.36
CA LYS A 44 2.51 6.90 -0.11
C LYS A 44 1.80 7.33 -1.40
N ASP A 45 2.30 8.34 -2.07
CA ASP A 45 1.63 8.90 -3.25
C ASP A 45 1.70 7.95 -4.44
N PHE A 46 2.89 7.37 -4.68
CA PHE A 46 3.13 6.45 -5.78
C PHE A 46 2.31 5.15 -5.66
N SER A 47 2.21 4.57 -4.47
CA SER A 47 1.50 3.31 -4.26
C SER A 47 0.00 3.41 -4.51
N ALA A 48 -0.61 4.59 -4.35
CA ALA A 48 -2.03 4.82 -4.64
C ALA A 48 -2.36 4.51 -6.10
N TRP A 49 -1.45 4.81 -7.02
CA TRP A 49 -1.60 4.50 -8.46
C TRP A 49 -1.55 3.00 -8.77
N MET A 50 -1.21 2.13 -7.81
CA MET A 50 -1.12 0.67 -8.04
C MET A 50 -2.40 -0.06 -7.64
N VAL A 51 -3.28 0.55 -6.84
CA VAL A 51 -4.58 -0.03 -6.44
C VAL A 51 -5.44 -0.24 -7.69
N ASN A 52 -5.93 -1.47 -7.87
CA ASN A 52 -6.65 -1.90 -9.07
C ASN A 52 -7.83 -2.83 -8.76
N LEU A 53 -8.11 -3.07 -7.48
CA LEU A 53 -9.25 -3.83 -6.99
C LEU A 53 -10.05 -2.96 -6.01
N GLU A 54 -11.38 -2.96 -6.15
CA GLU A 54 -12.26 -2.31 -5.18
C GLU A 54 -12.18 -3.03 -3.83
N SER A 55 -12.18 -2.27 -2.74
CA SER A 55 -12.17 -2.87 -1.41
C SER A 55 -13.54 -3.46 -1.13
N LYS A 56 -13.59 -4.71 -0.66
CA LYS A 56 -14.83 -5.25 -0.11
C LYS A 56 -15.20 -4.46 1.15
N THR A 57 -16.35 -3.80 1.14
CA THR A 57 -16.97 -3.27 2.35
C THR A 57 -17.31 -4.45 3.25
N GLU A 58 -16.96 -4.38 4.53
CA GLU A 58 -17.20 -5.45 5.52
C GLU A 58 -18.70 -5.65 5.85
N GLU A 59 -19.63 -5.19 4.99
CA GLU A 59 -21.09 -5.23 5.19
C GLU A 59 -21.81 -6.35 4.41
N GLU A 60 -21.12 -7.18 3.63
CA GLU A 60 -21.75 -8.28 2.86
C GLU A 60 -21.66 -9.67 3.52
N ASP A 61 -21.16 -9.78 4.76
CA ASP A 61 -21.17 -11.06 5.51
C ASP A 61 -22.36 -11.18 6.49
N GLY A 62 -23.31 -10.25 6.44
CA GLY A 62 -24.47 -10.24 7.31
C GLY A 62 -25.78 -10.07 6.56
N ILE A 63 -26.31 -11.13 5.93
CA ILE A 63 -27.75 -11.42 5.88
C ILE A 63 -28.07 -12.80 5.26
N GLN A 64 -28.70 -13.62 6.11
CA GLN A 64 -29.80 -14.58 5.86
C GLN A 64 -29.53 -15.93 5.16
N LYS A 65 -29.45 -16.99 5.98
CA LYS A 65 -30.61 -17.87 6.24
C LYS A 65 -30.56 -18.46 7.65
#